data_AF-G2QNL1-F1
#
_entry.id   AF-G2QNL1-F1
#
_cell.length_a   1.000
_cell.length_b   1.000
_cell.length_c   1.000
_cell.angle_alpha   90.00
_cell.angle_beta   90.00
_cell.angle_gamma   90.00
#
_symmetry.space_group_name_H-M   'P 1'
#
loop_
_entity.id
_entity.type
_entity.pdbx_description
1 polymer ?
#
loop_
_entity_poly.entity_id
_entity_poly.type
_entity_poly.pdbx_seq_one_letter_code
_entity_poly.pdbx_strand_id
1 'polypeptide(L)'
;MAPLFCYSVKTSAALCAALLVRAAEATDGATRRPAELAQQPMFGTHCLPGPFQLDAYPTCVTAADEGDRPWAPWTSRPYCADNTSYCVFTNSHFRGPNRGVSIIDVRPSGSDNHAASALTSIAEFLSSLAASPGSRADEPPSPFEVRDIPRKGKGLVATRKIPRGHSFMVDYAAIVADAQLPRLVRRAQGLQLLKEAVERLPGADEVLGLARSSSDPDNVPVVEDVIRTNSFTVEIAGKDYMALFPRIAVSGLATCS
;
A
#
# COMPACT_ATOMS: atom_id res chain seq x y z
N MET A 1 40.17 -17.97 3.75
CA MET A 1 39.03 -18.92 3.78
C MET A 1 38.12 -18.53 4.93
N ALA A 2 37.02 -17.82 4.65
CA ALA A 2 36.05 -17.39 5.66
C ALA A 2 34.82 -18.32 5.63
N PRO A 3 34.23 -18.68 6.78
CA PRO A 3 33.16 -19.67 6.82
C PRO A 3 31.86 -19.12 6.22
N LEU A 4 31.26 -19.90 5.33
CA LEU A 4 29.91 -19.69 4.79
C LEU A 4 28.89 -19.98 5.90
N PHE A 5 28.39 -18.93 6.57
CA PHE A 5 27.24 -19.07 7.45
C PHE A 5 25.96 -19.19 6.62
N CYS A 6 25.52 -20.42 6.43
CA CYS A 6 24.31 -20.80 5.73
C CYS A 6 23.12 -20.73 6.70
N TYR A 7 22.40 -19.61 6.77
CA TYR A 7 21.15 -19.55 7.54
C TYR A 7 20.07 -20.37 6.82
N SER A 8 19.61 -21.44 7.47
CA SER A 8 18.48 -22.25 7.03
C SER A 8 17.21 -21.62 7.58
N VAL A 9 16.43 -20.93 6.74
CA VAL A 9 15.09 -20.45 7.13
C VAL A 9 14.13 -21.63 7.07
N LYS A 10 14.20 -22.49 8.08
CA LYS A 10 13.10 -23.41 8.42
C LYS A 10 12.35 -22.78 9.58
N THR A 11 11.08 -22.47 9.36
CA THR A 11 10.05 -22.20 10.38
C THR A 11 10.47 -21.21 11.46
N SER A 12 10.42 -19.92 11.14
CA SER A 12 10.11 -18.84 12.10
C SER A 12 10.14 -17.51 11.34
N ALA A 13 9.03 -17.18 10.68
CA ALA A 13 8.76 -15.82 10.25
C ALA A 13 7.96 -15.14 11.37
N ALA A 14 8.63 -14.93 12.50
CA ALA A 14 8.16 -14.04 13.55
C ALA A 14 9.33 -13.10 13.86
N LEU A 15 9.02 -11.80 13.93
CA LEU A 15 9.90 -10.66 14.20
C LEU A 15 10.54 -10.02 12.95
N CYS A 16 9.79 -9.11 12.32
CA CYS A 16 10.17 -7.69 12.18
C CYS A 16 9.13 -6.96 11.32
N ALA A 17 7.94 -6.71 11.87
CA ALA A 17 7.03 -5.69 11.35
C ALA A 17 7.06 -4.52 12.36
N ALA A 18 7.74 -3.43 12.01
CA ALA A 18 7.72 -2.20 12.79
C ALA A 18 6.83 -1.17 12.09
N LEU A 19 5.60 -1.01 12.56
CA LEU A 19 4.80 0.19 12.36
C LEU A 19 4.90 1.01 13.64
N LEU A 20 5.69 2.09 13.62
CA LEU A 20 5.75 3.06 14.72
C LEU A 20 4.67 4.12 14.48
N VAL A 21 3.65 4.15 15.34
CA VAL A 21 2.69 5.26 15.45
C VAL A 21 3.02 6.02 16.74
N ARG A 22 3.35 7.31 16.62
CA ARG A 22 3.38 8.24 17.76
C ARG A 22 2.27 9.26 17.57
N ALA A 23 1.30 9.27 18.48
CA ALA A 23 0.30 10.33 18.60
C ALA A 23 0.97 11.58 19.20
N ALA A 24 0.72 12.75 18.64
CA ALA A 24 1.03 14.04 19.23
C ALA A 24 -0.28 14.79 19.48
N GLU A 25 -0.49 15.13 20.76
CA GLU A 25 -1.62 15.91 21.26
C GLU A 25 -1.58 17.34 20.71
N ALA A 26 -2.72 17.84 20.28
CA ALA A 26 -2.92 19.22 19.83
C ALA A 26 -3.07 20.15 21.05
N THR A 27 -2.35 21.27 21.02
CA THR A 27 -2.66 22.45 21.85
C THR A 27 -3.23 23.57 21.00
N ASP A 28 -4.35 24.06 21.52
CA ASP A 28 -5.27 25.08 21.03
C ASP A 28 -4.65 26.49 21.03
N GLY A 29 -5.14 27.41 20.19
CA GLY A 29 -4.84 28.83 20.36
C GLY A 29 -4.94 29.77 19.15
N ALA A 30 -6.04 30.53 19.12
CA ALA A 30 -6.13 31.96 18.80
C ALA A 30 -6.34 32.45 17.35
N THR A 31 -7.62 32.55 16.99
CA THR A 31 -8.37 33.77 16.62
C THR A 31 -7.59 35.00 16.09
N ARG A 32 -7.92 35.45 14.87
CA ARG A 32 -8.18 36.87 14.55
C ARG A 32 -9.03 37.02 13.28
N ARG A 33 -10.03 37.89 13.39
CA ARG A 33 -11.04 38.28 12.39
C ARG A 33 -10.77 39.75 11.97
N PRO A 34 -11.58 40.37 11.11
CA PRO A 34 -11.30 40.68 9.71
C PRO A 34 -11.01 42.18 9.46
N ALA A 35 -10.62 42.53 8.23
CA ALA A 35 -10.71 43.91 7.75
C ALA A 35 -11.48 43.93 6.42
N GLU A 36 -12.38 44.91 6.37
CA GLU A 36 -13.52 45.06 5.48
C GLU A 36 -13.25 46.21 4.49
N LEU A 37 -13.96 46.14 3.35
CA LEU A 37 -14.37 47.23 2.46
C LEU A 37 -13.33 47.90 1.52
N ALA A 38 -13.59 47.77 0.22
CA ALA A 38 -13.73 48.94 -0.66
C ALA A 38 -14.49 48.56 -1.95
N GLN A 39 -15.63 49.22 -2.17
CA GLN A 39 -16.38 49.26 -3.42
C GLN A 39 -15.59 49.86 -4.59
N GLN A 40 -15.96 49.43 -5.81
CA GLN A 40 -15.51 49.87 -7.14
C GLN A 40 -15.83 51.36 -7.44
N PRO A 41 -15.31 51.93 -8.55
CA PRO A 41 -16.16 51.94 -9.75
C PRO A 41 -15.45 51.78 -11.11
N MET A 42 -16.31 51.55 -12.09
CA MET A 42 -16.13 51.30 -13.53
C MET A 42 -15.48 52.42 -14.34
N PHE A 43 -14.67 52.05 -15.34
CA PHE A 43 -14.62 52.74 -16.64
C PHE A 43 -14.44 51.70 -17.74
N GLY A 44 -15.32 51.71 -18.73
CA GLY A 44 -15.33 50.77 -19.85
C GLY A 44 -14.50 51.24 -21.04
N THR A 45 -14.11 50.29 -21.87
CA THR A 45 -13.76 50.52 -23.28
C THR A 45 -13.89 49.22 -24.09
N HIS A 46 -14.81 49.28 -25.06
CA HIS A 46 -14.85 48.64 -26.39
C HIS A 46 -14.56 47.15 -26.57
N CYS A 47 -15.56 46.46 -27.13
CA CYS A 47 -15.47 45.12 -27.70
C CYS A 47 -14.57 45.11 -28.96
N LEU A 48 -13.62 44.19 -29.02
CA LEU A 48 -12.94 43.75 -30.24
C LEU A 48 -13.35 42.30 -30.57
N PRO A 49 -13.42 41.92 -31.87
CA PRO A 49 -13.97 40.63 -32.29
C PRO A 49 -12.91 39.52 -32.29
N GLY A 50 -13.07 38.53 -31.40
CA GLY A 50 -12.38 37.22 -31.37
C GLY A 50 -10.86 37.26 -31.07
N PRO A 51 -10.20 36.14 -30.66
CA PRO A 51 -10.57 34.75 -30.96
C PRO A 51 -10.38 33.73 -29.80
N PHE A 52 -10.86 32.50 -30.03
CA PHE A 52 -10.63 31.26 -29.26
C PHE A 52 -11.12 31.23 -27.80
N GLN A 53 -12.31 30.65 -27.64
CA GLN A 53 -12.86 30.22 -26.37
C GLN A 53 -12.02 29.03 -25.85
N LEU A 54 -11.02 29.31 -25.01
CA LEU A 54 -10.19 28.31 -24.34
C LEU A 54 -10.94 27.53 -23.25
N ASP A 55 -12.20 27.89 -22.98
CA ASP A 55 -13.01 27.32 -21.89
C ASP A 55 -13.64 25.96 -22.22
N ALA A 56 -13.37 25.40 -23.41
CA ALA A 56 -13.94 24.13 -23.88
C ALA A 56 -12.94 22.95 -23.86
N TYR A 57 -11.70 23.16 -23.39
CA TYR A 57 -10.79 22.05 -23.13
C TYR A 57 -10.86 21.64 -21.65
N PRO A 58 -10.97 20.33 -21.33
CA PRO A 58 -10.86 19.89 -19.96
C PRO A 58 -9.54 20.40 -19.39
N THR A 59 -9.63 21.18 -18.32
CA THR A 59 -8.47 21.72 -17.60
C THR A 59 -7.59 20.55 -17.18
N CYS A 60 -6.36 20.52 -17.67
CA CYS A 60 -5.36 19.58 -17.17
C CYS A 60 -5.15 19.88 -15.68
N VAL A 61 -5.41 18.89 -14.83
CA VAL A 61 -5.15 18.98 -13.39
C VAL A 61 -3.68 19.32 -13.19
N THR A 62 -3.40 20.46 -12.59
CA THR A 62 -2.04 20.82 -12.19
C THR A 62 -1.76 20.24 -10.80
N ALA A 63 -0.49 19.99 -10.49
CA ALA A 63 -0.04 19.42 -9.21
C ALA A 63 -0.41 20.25 -7.96
N ALA A 64 -1.08 21.39 -8.11
CA ALA A 64 -1.59 22.22 -7.03
C ALA A 64 -2.97 21.78 -6.50
N ASP A 65 -3.69 20.88 -7.20
CA ASP A 65 -5.02 20.36 -6.80
C ASP A 65 -4.95 19.01 -6.05
N GLU A 66 -3.77 18.52 -5.68
CA GLU A 66 -3.62 17.24 -4.96
C GLU A 66 -4.24 17.24 -3.54
N GLY A 67 -4.59 18.40 -3.01
CA GLY A 67 -5.19 18.56 -1.68
C GLY A 67 -6.69 18.28 -1.58
N ASP A 68 -7.42 18.14 -2.68
CA ASP A 68 -8.89 18.06 -2.66
C ASP A 68 -9.45 16.84 -3.43
N ARG A 69 -8.79 15.68 -3.28
CA ARG A 69 -9.44 14.41 -3.63
C ARG A 69 -10.30 13.98 -2.43
N PRO A 70 -11.62 13.75 -2.58
CA PRO A 70 -12.47 13.34 -1.46
C PRO A 70 -12.14 11.94 -0.92
N TRP A 71 -11.20 11.23 -1.56
CA TRP A 71 -10.67 9.94 -1.13
C TRP A 71 -9.15 9.98 -0.90
N ALA A 72 -8.52 11.15 -0.74
CA ALA A 72 -7.16 11.19 -0.21
C ALA A 72 -7.11 10.45 1.15
N PRO A 73 -6.04 9.71 1.48
CA PRO A 73 -4.73 9.63 0.81
C PRO A 73 -4.63 8.50 -0.26
N TRP A 74 -5.76 7.96 -0.71
CA TRP A 74 -5.79 6.87 -1.70
C TRP A 74 -5.56 7.42 -3.10
N THR A 75 -4.78 6.70 -3.92
CA THR A 75 -4.45 7.15 -5.28
C THR A 75 -5.60 6.94 -6.26
N SER A 76 -6.52 6.03 -5.92
CA SER A 76 -7.71 5.69 -6.69
C SER A 76 -8.95 5.71 -5.81
N ARG A 77 -10.14 5.87 -6.43
CA ARG A 77 -11.42 5.79 -5.71
C ARG A 77 -11.57 4.40 -5.09
N PRO A 78 -11.92 4.28 -3.79
CA PRO A 78 -12.13 2.99 -3.16
C PRO A 78 -13.20 2.17 -3.88
N TYR A 79 -12.93 0.88 -4.09
CA TYR A 79 -13.87 -0.05 -4.70
C TYR A 79 -14.56 -0.86 -3.63
N CYS A 80 -15.88 -0.93 -3.65
CA CYS A 80 -16.64 -1.68 -2.66
C CYS A 80 -17.47 -2.75 -3.36
N ALA A 81 -17.41 -3.98 -2.85
CA ALA A 81 -18.20 -5.06 -3.41
C ALA A 81 -19.68 -4.88 -3.04
N ASP A 82 -20.57 -5.12 -4.01
CA ASP A 82 -22.02 -4.99 -3.83
C ASP A 82 -22.52 -5.83 -2.67
N ASN A 83 -23.48 -5.29 -1.89
CA ASN A 83 -24.07 -5.96 -0.73
C ASN A 83 -23.05 -6.38 0.34
N THR A 84 -21.91 -5.71 0.42
CA THR A 84 -20.94 -5.85 1.52
C THR A 84 -20.55 -4.48 2.06
N SER A 85 -20.10 -4.45 3.32
CA SER A 85 -19.47 -3.26 3.88
C SER A 85 -17.99 -3.14 3.47
N TYR A 86 -17.41 -4.13 2.79
CA TYR A 86 -15.98 -4.17 2.49
C TYR A 86 -15.61 -3.38 1.23
N CYS A 87 -14.49 -2.69 1.32
CA CYS A 87 -13.91 -1.90 0.25
C CYS A 87 -12.39 -2.13 0.14
N VAL A 88 -11.87 -1.87 -1.05
CA VAL A 88 -10.46 -1.86 -1.42
C VAL A 88 -9.98 -0.41 -1.48
N PHE A 89 -8.97 -0.10 -0.69
CA PHE A 89 -8.31 1.19 -0.59
C PHE A 89 -6.88 1.04 -1.07
N THR A 90 -6.50 1.72 -2.15
CA THR A 90 -5.17 1.55 -2.75
C THR A 90 -4.42 2.87 -2.77
N ASN A 91 -3.15 2.81 -2.36
CA ASN A 91 -2.16 3.83 -2.64
C ASN A 91 -1.04 3.22 -3.50
N SER A 92 -0.98 3.61 -4.78
CA SER A 92 -0.05 3.09 -5.79
C SER A 92 1.33 3.73 -5.77
N HIS A 93 1.62 4.61 -4.79
CA HIS A 93 2.90 5.30 -4.67
C HIS A 93 3.50 5.15 -3.26
N PHE A 94 3.04 4.15 -2.51
CA PHE A 94 3.51 3.89 -1.16
C PHE A 94 4.99 3.51 -1.16
N ARG A 95 5.85 4.37 -0.60
CA ARG A 95 7.31 4.19 -0.54
C ARG A 95 8.03 4.18 -1.91
N GLY A 96 7.45 4.82 -2.92
CA GLY A 96 8.10 5.06 -4.22
C GLY A 96 7.19 4.79 -5.42
N PRO A 97 7.67 5.08 -6.66
CA PRO A 97 6.85 5.03 -7.87
C PRO A 97 6.40 3.62 -8.28
N ASN A 98 7.15 2.57 -7.93
CA ASN A 98 6.87 1.18 -8.31
C ASN A 98 6.40 0.34 -7.12
N ARG A 99 5.88 0.98 -6.07
CA ARG A 99 5.39 0.31 -4.88
C ARG A 99 4.03 0.85 -4.51
N GLY A 100 3.18 -0.04 -4.04
CA GLY A 100 1.86 0.32 -3.57
C GLY A 100 1.42 -0.55 -2.41
N VAL A 101 0.39 -0.10 -1.73
CA VAL A 101 -0.35 -0.88 -0.75
C VAL A 101 -1.83 -0.85 -1.11
N SER A 102 -2.46 -2.02 -1.11
CA SER A 102 -3.91 -2.18 -1.22
C SER A 102 -4.44 -2.79 0.06
N ILE A 103 -5.47 -2.16 0.62
CA ILE A 103 -6.05 -2.48 1.91
C ILE A 103 -7.50 -2.88 1.71
N ILE A 104 -7.88 -4.04 2.24
CA ILE A 104 -9.25 -4.53 2.19
C ILE A 104 -9.83 -4.47 3.59
N ASP A 105 -10.76 -3.56 3.79
CA ASP A 105 -11.37 -3.33 5.09
C ASP A 105 -12.81 -2.82 4.92
N VAL A 106 -13.57 -2.81 6.01
CA VAL A 106 -14.93 -2.27 6.01
C VAL A 106 -14.89 -0.75 5.80
N ARG A 107 -15.87 -0.26 5.04
CA ARG A 107 -16.09 1.16 4.80
C ARG A 107 -16.28 1.85 6.15
N PRO A 108 -15.61 2.99 6.40
CA PRO A 108 -15.92 3.82 7.55
C PRO A 108 -17.39 4.23 7.47
N SER A 109 -18.22 3.70 8.38
CA SER A 109 -19.53 4.28 8.65
C SER A 109 -19.29 5.30 9.77
N GLY A 110 -19.93 6.48 9.70
CA GLY A 110 -19.74 7.52 10.71
C GLY A 110 -20.10 7.10 12.14
N SER A 111 -20.64 5.88 12.35
CA SER A 111 -20.98 5.29 13.64
C SER A 111 -19.98 4.25 14.17
N ASP A 112 -19.09 3.72 13.32
CA ASP A 112 -18.22 2.58 13.69
C ASP A 112 -16.80 3.04 14.02
N ASN A 113 -16.56 3.33 15.30
CA ASN A 113 -15.30 3.86 15.81
C ASN A 113 -14.07 2.95 15.54
N HIS A 114 -14.25 1.63 15.40
CA HIS A 114 -13.13 0.67 15.28
C HIS A 114 -12.58 0.51 13.85
N ALA A 115 -13.46 0.52 12.84
CA ALA A 115 -13.02 0.47 11.45
C ALA A 115 -12.51 1.83 11.00
N ALA A 116 -13.16 2.89 11.47
CA ALA A 116 -12.65 4.24 11.34
C ALA A 116 -11.26 4.33 12.00
N SER A 117 -11.02 3.78 13.21
CA SER A 117 -9.72 3.95 13.86
C SER A 117 -8.55 3.29 13.12
N ALA A 118 -8.70 2.08 12.58
CA ALA A 118 -7.60 1.39 11.91
C ALA A 118 -7.32 1.97 10.51
N LEU A 119 -8.36 2.20 9.69
CA LEU A 119 -8.20 2.85 8.39
C LEU A 119 -7.71 4.30 8.53
N THR A 120 -8.18 5.04 9.54
CA THR A 120 -7.68 6.39 9.83
C THR A 120 -6.22 6.34 10.26
N SER A 121 -5.83 5.41 11.15
CA SER A 121 -4.42 5.27 11.55
C SER A 121 -3.51 4.97 10.35
N ILE A 122 -3.98 4.13 9.42
CA ILE A 122 -3.23 3.84 8.19
C ILE A 122 -3.21 5.06 7.28
N ALA A 123 -4.33 5.76 7.11
CA ALA A 123 -4.41 6.97 6.29
C ALA A 123 -3.50 8.09 6.83
N GLU A 124 -3.48 8.32 8.14
CA GLU A 124 -2.56 9.25 8.81
C GLU A 124 -1.11 8.85 8.58
N PHE A 125 -0.78 7.56 8.72
CA PHE A 125 0.56 7.05 8.43
C PHE A 125 0.95 7.29 6.97
N LEU A 126 0.10 6.94 6.00
CA LEU A 126 0.33 7.18 4.57
C LEU A 126 0.54 8.67 4.27
N SER A 127 -0.26 9.54 4.89
CA SER A 127 -0.16 10.99 4.72
C SER A 127 1.14 11.54 5.30
N SER A 128 1.58 11.04 6.46
CA SER A 128 2.87 11.40 7.06
C SER A 128 4.07 11.02 6.17
N LEU A 129 3.93 9.95 5.39
CA LEU A 129 4.97 9.50 4.46
C LEU A 129 4.98 10.30 3.17
N ALA A 130 3.82 10.75 2.67
CA ALA A 130 3.76 11.69 1.56
C ALA A 130 4.42 13.04 1.92
N ALA A 131 4.28 13.47 3.18
CA ALA A 131 4.94 14.67 3.70
C ALA A 131 6.45 14.52 3.95
N SER A 132 6.97 13.28 3.94
CA SER A 132 8.39 13.01 4.14
C SER A 132 9.08 12.74 2.81
N PRO A 133 10.07 13.55 2.37
CA PRO A 133 10.88 13.26 1.20
C PRO A 133 11.88 12.13 1.53
N GLY A 134 11.37 10.91 1.68
CA GLY A 134 12.12 9.73 2.11
C GLY A 134 12.30 8.71 0.98
N SER A 135 13.56 8.57 0.56
CA SER A 135 14.14 7.63 -0.42
C SER A 135 13.70 7.78 -1.88
N ARG A 136 14.46 8.66 -2.53
CA ARG A 136 14.71 8.81 -3.97
C ARG A 136 15.01 7.47 -4.65
N ALA A 137 14.79 7.44 -5.96
CA ALA A 137 15.06 6.39 -6.95
C ALA A 137 16.51 5.87 -7.05
N ASP A 138 17.29 5.97 -5.97
CA ASP A 138 18.71 5.65 -5.88
C ASP A 138 18.96 4.77 -4.63
N GLU A 139 18.07 3.80 -4.40
CA GLU A 139 18.28 2.79 -3.36
C GLU A 139 19.51 1.96 -3.77
N PRO A 140 20.59 1.93 -2.96
CA PRO A 140 21.77 1.17 -3.30
C PRO A 140 21.38 -0.31 -3.49
N PRO A 141 22.08 -1.05 -4.37
CA PRO A 141 21.78 -2.45 -4.61
C PRO A 141 21.74 -3.23 -3.29
N SER A 142 20.80 -4.17 -3.20
CA SER A 142 20.60 -4.96 -2.00
C SER A 142 21.92 -5.58 -1.53
N PRO A 143 22.22 -5.60 -0.22
CA PRO A 143 23.45 -6.19 0.31
C PRO A 143 23.46 -7.73 0.22
N PHE A 144 22.53 -8.30 -0.55
CA PHE A 144 22.31 -9.71 -0.76
C PHE A 144 21.79 -9.96 -2.19
N GLU A 145 21.99 -11.19 -2.66
CA GLU A 145 21.44 -11.74 -3.89
C GLU A 145 20.65 -13.02 -3.59
N VAL A 146 19.60 -13.30 -4.38
CA VAL A 146 18.85 -14.55 -4.31
C VAL A 146 19.59 -15.60 -5.14
N ARG A 147 19.92 -16.75 -4.54
CA ARG A 147 20.60 -17.86 -5.21
C ARG A 147 19.98 -19.20 -4.90
N ASP A 148 20.09 -20.14 -5.83
CA ASP A 148 19.81 -21.54 -5.56
C ASP A 148 20.90 -22.13 -4.68
N ILE A 149 20.49 -22.62 -3.51
CA ILE A 149 21.34 -23.31 -2.56
C ILE A 149 21.06 -24.81 -2.69
N PRO A 150 22.07 -25.62 -3.06
CA PRO A 150 21.90 -27.06 -3.23
C PRO A 150 21.24 -27.70 -2.02
N ARG A 151 20.21 -28.53 -2.27
CA ARG A 151 19.39 -29.23 -1.27
C ARG A 151 18.57 -28.32 -0.32
N LYS A 152 18.56 -27.00 -0.51
CA LYS A 152 17.81 -26.04 0.29
C LYS A 152 16.83 -25.17 -0.51
N GLY A 153 16.96 -25.11 -1.83
CA GLY A 153 16.12 -24.25 -2.70
C GLY A 153 16.68 -22.83 -2.80
N LYS A 154 15.83 -21.82 -3.01
CA LYS A 154 16.25 -20.41 -3.05
C LYS A 154 16.67 -19.94 -1.66
N GLY A 155 17.74 -19.15 -1.58
CA GLY A 155 18.17 -18.48 -0.36
C GLY A 155 18.92 -17.20 -0.65
N LEU A 156 19.16 -16.40 0.40
CA LEU A 156 19.85 -15.12 0.29
C LEU A 156 21.33 -15.27 0.62
N VAL A 157 22.18 -14.75 -0.25
CA VAL A 157 23.64 -14.73 -0.07
C VAL A 157 24.10 -13.28 0.01
N ALA A 158 24.81 -12.91 1.07
CA ALA A 158 25.32 -11.55 1.21
C ALA A 158 26.38 -11.25 0.14
N THR A 159 26.24 -10.14 -0.58
CA THR A 159 27.19 -9.68 -1.61
C THR A 159 28.34 -8.85 -1.02
N ARG A 160 28.18 -8.42 0.24
CA ARG A 160 29.17 -7.65 1.01
C ARG A 160 29.08 -7.97 2.50
N LYS A 161 30.06 -7.53 3.27
CA LYS A 161 30.01 -7.63 4.74
C LYS A 161 28.90 -6.72 5.28
N ILE A 162 27.97 -7.32 6.03
CA ILE A 162 26.88 -6.61 6.73
C ILE A 162 27.30 -6.45 8.20
N PRO A 163 27.47 -5.22 8.72
CA PRO A 163 27.84 -5.02 10.12
C PRO A 163 26.74 -5.50 11.07
N ARG A 164 27.12 -5.92 12.28
CA ARG A 164 26.16 -6.31 13.31
C ARG A 164 25.22 -5.13 13.61
N GLY A 165 23.93 -5.42 13.73
CA GLY A 165 22.90 -4.42 14.06
C GLY A 165 22.44 -3.56 12.87
N HIS A 166 22.94 -3.80 11.66
CA HIS A 166 22.44 -3.09 10.47
C HIS A 166 21.20 -3.77 9.90
N SER A 167 20.18 -2.97 9.56
CA SER A 167 19.09 -3.43 8.71
C SER A 167 19.62 -3.70 7.32
N PHE A 168 19.46 -4.93 6.86
CA PHE A 168 19.88 -5.36 5.53
C PHE A 168 18.69 -5.65 4.61
N MET A 169 17.48 -5.71 5.15
CA MET A 169 16.24 -5.94 4.43
C MET A 169 15.10 -5.20 5.10
N VAL A 170 14.34 -4.46 4.29
CA VAL A 170 13.04 -3.90 4.68
C VAL A 170 12.06 -4.30 3.59
N ASP A 171 10.91 -4.81 4.03
CA ASP A 171 9.79 -5.09 3.15
C ASP A 171 8.56 -4.31 3.61
N TYR A 172 7.66 -4.08 2.67
CA TYR A 172 6.45 -3.31 2.85
C TYR A 172 5.26 -4.15 2.42
N ALA A 173 4.17 -4.07 3.17
CA ALA A 173 2.97 -4.82 2.83
C ALA A 173 2.41 -4.30 1.49
N ALA A 174 2.23 -5.21 0.53
CA ALA A 174 1.55 -4.92 -0.73
C ALA A 174 0.05 -5.10 -0.60
N ILE A 175 -0.39 -6.10 0.17
CA ILE A 175 -1.79 -6.36 0.50
C ILE A 175 -1.96 -6.39 2.01
N VAL A 176 -3.00 -5.73 2.52
CA VAL A 176 -3.44 -5.80 3.92
C VAL A 176 -4.94 -6.05 3.93
N ALA A 177 -5.40 -7.24 4.32
CA ALA A 177 -6.81 -7.59 4.33
C ALA A 177 -7.28 -7.90 5.75
N ASP A 178 -8.45 -7.41 6.14
CA ASP A 178 -9.09 -7.75 7.41
C ASP A 178 -9.12 -9.28 7.62
N ALA A 179 -8.60 -9.75 8.76
CA ALA A 179 -8.55 -11.18 9.07
C ALA A 179 -9.96 -11.82 9.16
N GLN A 180 -11.01 -11.03 9.37
CA GLN A 180 -12.40 -11.50 9.40
C GLN A 180 -13.04 -11.60 8.01
N LEU A 181 -12.40 -11.08 6.95
CA LEU A 181 -12.95 -11.06 5.59
C LEU A 181 -13.44 -12.44 5.10
N PRO A 182 -12.69 -13.56 5.26
CA PRO A 182 -13.14 -14.87 4.80
C PRO A 182 -14.39 -15.39 5.54
N ARG A 183 -14.66 -14.85 6.74
CA ARG A 183 -15.82 -15.22 7.56
C ARG A 183 -17.04 -14.35 7.26
N LEU A 184 -16.84 -13.08 6.95
CA LEU A 184 -17.90 -12.08 6.83
C LEU A 184 -18.35 -11.83 5.38
N VAL A 185 -17.54 -12.19 4.39
CA VAL A 185 -17.82 -11.96 2.98
C VAL A 185 -17.97 -13.30 2.25
N ARG A 186 -18.93 -13.40 1.32
CA ARG A 186 -19.08 -14.59 0.49
C ARG A 186 -17.83 -14.79 -0.36
N ARG A 187 -17.40 -16.03 -0.57
CA ARG A 187 -16.15 -16.35 -1.30
C ARG A 187 -16.02 -15.63 -2.65
N ALA A 188 -17.09 -15.58 -3.45
CA ALA A 188 -17.07 -14.89 -4.75
C ALA A 188 -16.80 -13.37 -4.63
N GLN A 189 -17.41 -12.71 -3.64
CA GLN A 189 -17.17 -11.29 -3.37
C GLN A 189 -15.78 -11.07 -2.77
N GLY A 190 -15.34 -11.95 -1.86
CA GLY A 190 -13.99 -11.91 -1.30
C GLY A 190 -12.91 -12.05 -2.38
N LEU A 191 -13.11 -12.97 -3.33
CA LEU A 191 -12.24 -13.14 -4.48
C LEU A 191 -12.18 -11.88 -5.35
N GLN A 192 -13.34 -11.23 -5.58
CA GLN A 192 -13.39 -9.98 -6.34
C GLN A 192 -12.64 -8.85 -5.63
N LEU A 193 -12.79 -8.72 -4.31
CA LEU A 193 -12.04 -7.75 -3.51
C LEU A 193 -10.52 -8.01 -3.58
N LEU A 194 -10.09 -9.27 -3.47
CA LEU A 194 -8.67 -9.64 -3.56
C LEU A 194 -8.10 -9.36 -4.97
N LYS A 195 -8.87 -9.67 -6.01
CA LYS A 195 -8.49 -9.39 -7.40
C LYS A 195 -8.30 -7.88 -7.62
N GLU A 196 -9.28 -7.07 -7.22
CA GLU A 196 -9.21 -5.61 -7.31
C GLU A 196 -8.04 -5.04 -6.50
N ALA A 197 -7.76 -5.60 -5.33
CA ALA A 197 -6.62 -5.17 -4.51
C ALA A 197 -5.28 -5.41 -5.22
N VAL A 198 -5.11 -6.54 -5.90
CA VAL A 198 -3.88 -6.85 -6.65
C VAL A 198 -3.78 -6.05 -7.95
N GLU A 199 -4.85 -5.97 -8.73
CA GLU A 199 -4.85 -5.29 -10.05
C GLU A 199 -4.57 -3.79 -9.95
N ARG A 200 -4.88 -3.16 -8.81
CA ARG A 200 -4.60 -1.73 -8.58
C ARG A 200 -3.18 -1.44 -8.12
N LEU A 201 -2.37 -2.46 -7.85
CA LEU A 201 -0.97 -2.28 -7.47
C LEU A 201 -0.08 -2.07 -8.71
N PRO A 202 0.94 -1.21 -8.63
CA PRO A 202 1.95 -1.09 -9.68
C PRO A 202 2.80 -2.36 -9.84
N GLY A 203 2.83 -3.24 -8.83
CA GLY A 203 3.59 -4.50 -8.81
C GLY A 203 2.70 -5.76 -8.79
N ALA A 204 1.56 -5.75 -9.49
CA ALA A 204 0.63 -6.89 -9.51
C ALA A 204 1.32 -8.21 -9.89
N ASP A 205 2.20 -8.19 -10.89
CA ASP A 205 2.92 -9.38 -11.36
C ASP A 205 3.88 -9.95 -10.30
N GLU A 206 4.48 -9.10 -9.46
CA GLU A 206 5.35 -9.54 -8.36
C GLU A 206 4.54 -10.35 -7.34
N VAL A 207 3.32 -9.90 -7.02
CA VAL A 207 2.41 -10.61 -6.12
C VAL A 207 1.94 -11.91 -6.77
N LEU A 208 1.48 -11.88 -8.02
CA LEU A 208 0.97 -13.07 -8.72
C LEU A 208 2.04 -14.12 -9.01
N GLY A 209 3.31 -13.73 -9.05
CA GLY A 209 4.47 -14.63 -9.19
C GLY A 209 4.88 -15.35 -7.90
N LEU A 210 4.22 -15.10 -6.77
CA LEU A 210 4.51 -15.78 -5.51
C LEU A 210 4.03 -17.23 -5.50
N ALA A 211 4.54 -17.98 -4.52
CA ALA A 211 4.27 -19.40 -4.38
C ALA A 211 2.81 -19.66 -4.04
N ARG A 212 2.34 -20.81 -4.50
CA ARG A 212 0.99 -21.33 -4.34
C ARG A 212 1.06 -22.63 -3.55
N SER A 213 0.06 -22.90 -2.72
CA SER A 213 0.00 -24.12 -1.89
C SER A 213 -1.05 -25.12 -2.35
N SER A 214 -1.95 -24.75 -3.27
CA SER A 214 -2.94 -25.68 -3.81
C SER A 214 -2.27 -26.76 -4.66
N SER A 215 -2.66 -28.01 -4.41
CA SER A 215 -2.34 -29.16 -5.26
C SER A 215 -3.17 -29.19 -6.55
N ASP A 216 -4.22 -28.37 -6.62
CA ASP A 216 -5.15 -28.27 -7.73
C ASP A 216 -5.21 -26.81 -8.20
N PRO A 217 -4.34 -26.41 -9.14
CA PRO A 217 -4.24 -25.02 -9.60
C PRO A 217 -5.40 -24.59 -10.50
N ASP A 218 -6.18 -25.53 -11.04
CA ASP A 218 -7.30 -25.23 -11.93
C ASP A 218 -8.58 -24.89 -11.14
N ASN A 219 -8.71 -25.43 -9.93
CA ASN A 219 -9.89 -25.22 -9.08
C ASN A 219 -9.72 -24.13 -8.00
N VAL A 220 -8.52 -23.60 -7.80
CA VAL A 220 -8.27 -22.52 -6.84
C VAL A 220 -7.79 -21.27 -7.57
N PRO A 221 -8.52 -20.14 -7.47
CA PRO A 221 -8.09 -18.88 -8.06
C PRO A 221 -6.68 -18.47 -7.60
N VAL A 222 -5.84 -18.09 -8.56
CA VAL A 222 -4.41 -17.76 -8.32
C VAL A 222 -4.24 -16.75 -7.19
N VAL A 223 -5.01 -15.66 -7.22
CA VAL A 223 -4.91 -14.58 -6.22
C VAL A 223 -5.28 -15.06 -4.80
N GLU A 224 -6.32 -15.89 -4.68
CA GLU A 224 -6.73 -16.46 -3.39
C GLU A 224 -5.64 -17.38 -2.84
N ASP A 225 -5.07 -18.23 -3.70
CA ASP A 225 -4.04 -19.18 -3.27
C ASP A 225 -2.73 -18.51 -2.87
N VAL A 226 -2.29 -17.50 -3.64
CA VAL A 226 -1.10 -16.70 -3.33
C VAL A 226 -1.23 -16.02 -1.97
N ILE A 227 -2.34 -15.31 -1.74
CA ILE A 227 -2.55 -14.55 -0.51
C ILE A 227 -2.65 -15.50 0.68
N ARG A 228 -3.43 -16.59 0.56
CA ARG A 228 -3.54 -17.61 1.61
C ARG A 228 -2.19 -18.24 1.96
N THR A 229 -1.30 -18.41 0.98
CA THR A 229 0.00 -19.07 1.17
C THR A 229 1.05 -18.16 1.78
N ASN A 230 1.00 -16.85 1.48
CA ASN A 230 2.10 -15.92 1.77
C ASN A 230 1.76 -14.81 2.76
N SER A 231 0.53 -14.75 3.27
CA SER A 231 0.14 -13.73 4.25
C SER A 231 0.55 -14.09 5.68
N PHE A 232 0.84 -13.04 6.45
CA PHE A 232 1.15 -13.07 7.87
C PHE A 232 0.08 -12.31 8.65
N THR A 233 -0.22 -12.75 9.87
CA THR A 233 -1.10 -11.98 10.77
C THR A 233 -0.34 -10.81 11.35
N VAL A 234 -0.91 -9.61 11.24
CA VAL A 234 -0.41 -8.38 11.84
C VAL A 234 -1.54 -7.65 12.57
N GLU A 235 -1.22 -6.98 13.67
CA GLU A 235 -2.18 -6.14 14.39
C GLU A 235 -1.93 -4.67 14.02
N ILE A 236 -2.98 -3.96 13.60
CA ILE A 236 -2.95 -2.52 13.31
C ILE A 236 -4.09 -1.86 14.08
N ALA A 237 -3.73 -0.94 14.99
CA ALA A 237 -4.69 -0.22 15.83
C ALA A 237 -5.68 -1.14 16.58
N GLY A 238 -5.19 -2.28 17.10
CA GLY A 238 -6.01 -3.25 17.85
C GLY A 238 -6.91 -4.15 16.99
N LYS A 239 -6.72 -4.15 15.67
CA LYS A 239 -7.43 -5.03 14.72
C LYS A 239 -6.45 -5.93 13.97
N ASP A 240 -6.83 -7.20 13.81
CA ASP A 240 -6.04 -8.20 13.09
C ASP A 240 -6.24 -8.11 11.57
N TYR A 241 -5.12 -8.18 10.86
CA TYR A 241 -5.06 -8.20 9.40
C TYR A 241 -4.18 -9.35 8.91
N MET A 242 -4.50 -9.86 7.73
CA MET A 242 -3.62 -10.66 6.89
C MET A 242 -2.82 -9.71 6.01
N ALA A 243 -1.51 -9.64 6.20
CA ALA A 243 -0.61 -8.80 5.41
C ALA A 243 0.34 -9.64 4.56
N LEU A 244 0.50 -9.27 3.29
CA LEU A 244 1.41 -9.90 2.34
C LEU A 244 2.59 -8.97 2.05
N PHE A 245 3.80 -9.49 2.23
CA PHE A 245 5.07 -8.79 2.04
C PHE A 245 5.86 -9.48 0.91
N PRO A 246 5.85 -8.94 -0.33
CA PRO A 246 6.31 -9.67 -1.51
C PRO A 246 7.79 -10.09 -1.48
N ARG A 247 8.68 -9.31 -0.86
CA ARG A 247 10.14 -9.57 -0.85
C ARG A 247 10.55 -10.66 0.12
N ILE A 248 9.76 -10.88 1.18
CA ILE A 248 9.97 -11.97 2.14
C ILE A 248 9.03 -13.16 1.91
N ALA A 249 8.03 -13.01 1.04
CA ALA A 249 7.16 -14.09 0.62
C ALA A 249 7.93 -15.15 -0.18
N VAL A 250 7.36 -16.35 -0.24
CA VAL A 250 7.97 -17.46 -0.96
C VAL A 250 7.71 -17.22 -2.45
N SER A 251 8.76 -17.12 -3.27
CA SER A 251 8.59 -17.00 -4.72
C SER A 251 8.11 -18.32 -5.32
N GLY A 252 7.16 -18.25 -6.27
CA GLY A 252 6.73 -19.41 -7.04
C GLY A 252 7.88 -19.87 -7.92
N LEU A 253 8.34 -21.11 -7.72
CA LEU A 253 9.47 -21.66 -8.47
C LEU A 253 9.16 -21.71 -9.97
N ALA A 254 10.12 -21.23 -10.78
CA ALA A 254 10.51 -21.95 -11.98
C ALA A 254 10.97 -23.34 -11.54
N THR A 255 10.29 -24.37 -12.02
CA THR A 255 10.58 -25.78 -11.77
C THR A 255 12.05 -26.08 -12.05
N CYS A 256 12.75 -26.67 -11.07
CA CYS A 256 14.03 -27.33 -11.33
C CYS A 256 13.75 -28.45 -12.35
N SER A 257 14.28 -28.29 -13.58
CA SER A 257 14.41 -29.37 -14.56
C SER A 257 15.74 -30.08 -14.36
#